data_AF-A0A844P4B0-F1
#
_entry.id   AF-A0A844P4B0-F1
#
_cell.length_a   1.000
_cell.length_b   1.000
_cell.length_c   1.000
_cell.angle_alpha   90.00
_cell.angle_beta   90.00
_cell.angle_gamma   90.00
#
_symmetry.space_group_name_H-M   'P 1'
#
loop_
_entity.id
_entity.type
_entity.pdbx_description
1 polymer ?
#
loop_
_entity_poly.entity_id
_entity_poly.type
_entity_poly.pdbx_seq_one_letter_code
_entity_poly.pdbx_strand_id
1 'polypeptide(L)'
;MKRTKEQTRGLIEAALKEMLANDEKINVLTVAKRVRINHSYIHLDFPDLKMKIDAEKIKQQSERKKLTDAKLIERQKKQIKSFKNNQRNDCYRDDDFDAMLGKMVETYRMYDILMQENEDLKSRLIADNDVTKKDTTEVVNLRTKIKI
;
A
#
# COMPACT_ATOMS: atom_id res chain seq x y z
N MET A 1 -7.28 34.22 58.50
CA MET A 1 -8.75 34.06 58.34
C MET A 1 -9.05 32.72 57.67
N LYS A 2 -9.87 31.86 58.28
CA LYS A 2 -10.35 30.61 57.65
C LYS A 2 -11.43 30.99 56.62
N ARG A 3 -11.28 30.54 55.37
CA ARG A 3 -12.33 30.71 54.34
C ARG A 3 -13.57 29.94 54.75
N THR A 4 -14.76 30.47 54.49
CA THR A 4 -16.00 29.72 54.72
C THR A 4 -16.17 28.64 53.64
N LYS A 5 -16.97 27.60 53.94
CA LYS A 5 -17.24 26.51 52.99
C LYS A 5 -17.88 27.04 51.70
N GLU A 6 -18.77 28.01 51.80
CA GLU A 6 -19.44 28.65 50.65
C GLU A 6 -18.48 29.45 49.78
N GLN A 7 -17.57 30.22 50.37
CA GLN A 7 -16.52 30.93 49.63
C GLN A 7 -15.62 29.96 48.86
N THR A 8 -15.27 28.84 49.48
CA THR A 8 -14.42 27.81 48.85
C THR A 8 -15.15 27.12 47.70
N ARG A 9 -16.46 26.85 47.87
CA ARG A 9 -17.33 26.30 46.81
C ARG A 9 -17.37 27.22 45.59
N GLY A 10 -17.61 28.51 45.81
CA GLY A 10 -17.63 29.51 44.73
C GLY A 10 -16.30 29.61 43.97
N LEU A 11 -15.17 29.52 44.69
CA LEU A 11 -13.84 29.50 44.07
C LEU A 11 -13.59 28.26 43.22
N ILE A 12 -14.05 27.09 43.65
CA ILE A 12 -13.94 25.84 42.86
C ILE A 12 -14.77 25.92 41.59
N GLU A 13 -16.01 26.41 41.69
CA GLU A 13 -16.88 26.59 40.51
C GLU A 13 -16.34 27.63 39.54
N ALA A 14 -15.80 28.74 40.04
CA ALA A 14 -15.15 29.75 39.22
C ALA A 14 -13.90 29.18 38.51
N ALA A 15 -13.05 28.46 39.24
CA ALA A 15 -11.87 27.82 38.66
C ALA A 15 -12.25 26.78 37.60
N LEU A 16 -13.31 25.99 37.81
CA LEU A 16 -13.79 25.05 36.81
C LEU A 16 -14.28 25.75 35.53
N LYS A 17 -15.02 26.86 35.66
CA LYS A 17 -15.48 27.66 34.52
C LYS A 17 -14.33 28.30 33.74
N GLU A 18 -13.33 28.85 34.42
CA GLU A 18 -12.14 29.40 33.77
C GLU A 18 -11.36 28.33 33.01
N MET A 19 -11.15 27.16 33.64
CA MET A 19 -10.43 26.05 33.01
C MET A 19 -11.17 25.51 31.78
N LEU A 20 -12.51 25.54 31.81
CA LEU A 20 -13.33 25.23 30.64
C LEU A 20 -13.18 26.26 29.52
N ALA A 21 -13.20 27.55 29.86
CA ALA A 21 -13.08 28.62 28.88
C ALA A 21 -11.71 28.62 28.17
N ASN A 22 -10.65 28.24 28.89
CA ASN A 22 -9.28 28.20 28.38
C ASN A 22 -8.90 26.84 27.75
N ASP A 23 -9.84 25.89 27.65
CA ASP A 23 -9.62 24.51 27.18
C ASP A 23 -8.45 23.79 27.91
N GLU A 24 -8.27 24.13 29.19
CA GLU A 24 -7.25 23.53 30.05
C GLU A 24 -7.66 22.12 30.51
N LYS A 25 -6.68 21.31 30.92
CA LYS A 25 -6.93 19.94 31.39
C LYS A 25 -7.67 19.94 32.73
N ILE A 26 -8.92 19.47 32.71
CA ILE A 26 -9.76 19.37 33.91
C ILE A 26 -9.45 18.09 34.69
N ASN A 27 -9.12 18.26 35.97
CA ASN A 27 -8.96 17.19 36.95
C ASN A 27 -9.16 17.79 38.35
N VAL A 28 -9.65 16.98 39.31
CA VAL A 28 -9.79 17.41 40.71
C VAL A 28 -8.48 17.97 41.26
N LEU A 29 -7.35 17.36 40.92
CA LEU A 29 -6.03 17.82 41.35
C LEU A 29 -5.62 19.17 40.73
N THR A 30 -5.98 19.43 39.47
CA THR A 30 -5.62 20.69 38.80
C THR A 30 -6.51 21.84 39.30
N VAL A 31 -7.80 21.57 39.48
CA VAL A 31 -8.75 22.52 40.09
C VAL A 31 -8.34 22.85 41.53
N ALA A 32 -7.98 21.84 42.33
CA ALA A 32 -7.50 22.04 43.71
C ALA A 32 -6.24 22.89 43.78
N LYS A 33 -5.27 22.65 42.88
CA LYS A 33 -4.05 23.47 42.77
C LYS A 33 -4.37 24.93 42.44
N ARG A 34 -5.32 25.17 41.53
CA ARG A 34 -5.71 26.53 41.12
C ARG A 34 -6.35 27.32 42.25
N VAL A 35 -7.17 26.67 43.09
CA VAL A 35 -7.81 27.28 44.27
C VAL A 35 -6.90 27.30 45.50
N ARG A 36 -5.72 26.65 45.43
CA ARG A 36 -4.75 26.45 46.51
C ARG A 36 -5.32 25.69 47.72
N ILE A 37 -6.05 24.62 47.45
CA ILE A 37 -6.60 23.71 48.46
C ILE A 37 -6.06 22.29 48.26
N ASN A 38 -6.13 21.47 49.30
CA ASN A 38 -5.80 20.05 49.17
C ASN A 38 -6.90 19.33 48.38
N HIS A 39 -6.53 18.50 47.41
CA HIS A 39 -7.47 17.72 46.60
C HIS A 39 -8.40 16.81 47.45
N SER A 40 -7.91 16.29 48.57
CA SER A 40 -8.71 15.52 49.54
C SER A 40 -9.90 16.32 50.08
N TYR A 41 -9.76 17.64 50.16
CA TYR A 41 -10.83 18.53 50.62
C TYR A 41 -12.02 18.54 49.64
N ILE A 42 -11.75 18.46 48.33
CA ILE A 42 -12.81 18.33 47.32
C ILE A 42 -13.47 16.96 47.41
N HIS A 43 -12.69 15.90 47.65
CA HIS A 43 -13.23 14.55 47.76
C HIS A 43 -14.12 14.33 48.98
N LEU A 44 -13.80 14.96 50.11
CA LEU A 44 -14.49 14.76 51.39
C LEU A 44 -15.62 15.77 51.62
N ASP A 45 -15.35 17.06 51.44
CA ASP A 45 -16.29 18.13 51.82
C ASP A 45 -17.22 18.57 50.66
N PHE A 46 -16.88 18.23 49.42
CA PHE A 46 -17.64 18.64 48.21
C PHE A 46 -17.78 17.52 47.17
N PRO A 47 -18.45 16.40 47.51
CA PRO A 47 -18.61 15.25 46.60
C PRO A 47 -19.41 15.59 45.34
N ASP A 48 -20.33 16.55 45.43
CA ASP A 48 -21.12 17.07 44.31
C ASP A 48 -20.24 17.83 43.29
N LEU A 49 -19.32 18.67 43.75
CA LEU A 49 -18.37 19.36 42.88
C LEU A 49 -17.38 18.38 42.24
N LYS A 50 -16.96 17.34 42.97
CA LYS A 50 -16.16 16.24 42.41
C LYS A 50 -16.88 15.60 41.22
N MET A 51 -18.16 15.25 41.38
CA MET A 51 -18.95 14.66 40.28
C MET A 51 -19.03 15.57 39.06
N LYS A 52 -19.21 16.88 39.26
CA LYS A 52 -19.19 17.86 38.15
C LYS A 52 -17.84 17.90 37.44
N ILE A 53 -16.74 17.96 38.19
CA ILE A 53 -15.38 17.97 37.63
C ILE A 53 -15.09 16.68 36.84
N ASP A 54 -15.50 15.53 37.37
CA ASP A 54 -15.30 14.24 36.71
C ASP A 54 -16.16 14.10 35.44
N ALA A 55 -17.41 14.54 35.47
CA ALA A 55 -18.28 14.56 34.29
C ALA A 55 -17.68 15.42 33.17
N GLU A 56 -17.19 16.61 33.50
CA GLU A 56 -16.60 17.52 32.52
C GLU A 56 -15.27 17.01 31.96
N LYS A 57 -14.45 16.36 32.80
CA LYS A 57 -13.24 15.65 32.38
C LYS A 57 -13.56 14.55 31.37
N ILE A 58 -14.60 13.75 31.62
CA ILE A 58 -15.04 12.69 30.69
C ILE A 58 -15.48 13.31 29.36
N LYS A 59 -16.23 14.41 29.41
CA LYS A 59 -16.69 15.13 28.23
C LYS A 59 -15.51 15.65 27.39
N GLN A 60 -14.57 16.38 28.00
CA GLN A 60 -13.34 16.84 27.33
C GLN A 60 -12.55 15.67 26.72
N GLN A 61 -12.43 14.55 27.43
CA GLN A 61 -11.73 13.37 26.91
C GLN A 61 -12.45 12.77 25.70
N SER A 62 -13.78 12.72 25.73
CA SER A 62 -14.59 12.22 24.61
C SER A 62 -14.45 13.10 23.37
N GLU A 63 -14.42 14.41 23.53
CA GLU A 63 -14.24 15.37 22.42
C GLU A 63 -12.84 15.28 21.81
N ARG A 64 -11.81 15.17 22.66
CA ARG A 64 -10.42 14.95 22.20
C ARG A 64 -10.26 13.63 21.45
N LYS A 65 -10.93 12.56 21.90
CA LYS A 65 -10.95 11.28 21.18
C LYS A 65 -11.61 11.43 19.81
N LYS A 66 -12.80 12.03 19.73
CA LYS A 66 -13.50 12.29 18.45
C LYS A 66 -12.62 13.06 17.46
N LEU A 67 -11.89 14.08 17.92
CA LEU A 67 -10.98 14.85 17.07
C LEU A 67 -9.79 14.01 16.59
N THR A 68 -9.26 13.14 17.45
CA THR A 68 -8.16 12.22 17.11
C THR A 68 -8.62 11.17 16.11
N ASP A 69 -9.80 10.60 16.31
CA ASP A 69 -10.41 9.61 15.43
C ASP A 69 -10.72 10.23 14.06
N ALA A 70 -11.23 11.46 14.02
CA ALA A 70 -11.45 12.20 12.76
C ALA A 70 -10.14 12.39 11.97
N LYS A 71 -9.04 12.76 12.65
CA LYS A 71 -7.71 12.88 12.03
C LYS A 71 -7.18 11.53 11.54
N LEU A 72 -7.44 10.45 12.28
CA LEU A 72 -7.05 9.11 11.87
C LEU A 72 -7.83 8.65 10.63
N ILE A 73 -9.14 8.89 10.60
CA ILE A 73 -10.01 8.60 9.45
C ILE A 73 -9.54 9.37 8.21
N GLU A 74 -9.24 10.66 8.34
CA GLU A 74 -8.65 11.48 7.28
C GLU A 74 -7.35 10.88 6.73
N ARG A 75 -6.44 10.47 7.62
CA ARG A 75 -5.17 9.83 7.22
C ARG A 75 -5.40 8.50 6.51
N GLN A 76 -6.30 7.65 7.03
CA GLN A 76 -6.65 6.37 6.42
C GLN A 76 -7.30 6.55 5.04
N LYS A 77 -8.21 7.53 4.88
CA LYS A 77 -8.79 7.87 3.57
C LYS A 77 -7.73 8.26 2.55
N LYS A 78 -6.72 9.06 2.96
CA LYS A 78 -5.59 9.43 2.10
C LYS A 78 -4.77 8.21 1.68
N GLN A 79 -4.48 7.30 2.61
CA GLN A 79 -3.76 6.05 2.31
C GLN A 79 -4.53 5.16 1.35
N ILE A 80 -5.83 4.95 1.57
CA ILE A 80 -6.67 4.16 0.64
C ILE A 80 -6.65 4.77 -0.76
N LYS A 81 -6.72 6.11 -0.86
CA LYS A 81 -6.65 6.81 -2.15
C LYS A 81 -5.30 6.59 -2.83
N SER A 82 -4.18 6.67 -2.11
CA SER A 82 -2.86 6.41 -2.69
C SER A 82 -2.70 4.95 -3.14
N PHE A 83 -3.12 3.99 -2.31
CA PHE A 83 -3.07 2.57 -2.69
C PHE A 83 -3.90 2.26 -3.92
N LYS A 84 -5.13 2.79 -4.02
CA LYS A 84 -5.97 2.63 -5.21
C LYS A 84 -5.34 3.24 -6.47
N ASN A 85 -4.69 4.39 -6.34
CA ASN A 85 -3.99 5.00 -7.48
C ASN A 85 -2.78 4.16 -7.92
N ASN A 86 -2.01 3.62 -6.98
CA ASN A 86 -0.87 2.76 -7.30
C ASN A 86 -1.33 1.44 -7.92
N GLN A 87 -2.41 0.84 -7.41
CA GLN A 87 -2.96 -0.39 -7.98
C GLN A 87 -3.46 -0.23 -9.42
N ARG A 88 -3.95 0.97 -9.80
CA ARG A 88 -4.31 1.30 -11.18
C ARG A 88 -3.10 1.50 -12.09
N ASN A 89 -1.92 1.76 -11.51
CA ASN A 89 -0.68 1.93 -12.26
C ASN A 89 0.12 0.62 -12.36
N ASP A 90 -0.10 -0.32 -11.44
CA ASP A 90 0.58 -1.62 -11.36
C ASP A 90 -0.14 -2.75 -12.12
N CYS A 91 -1.33 -2.51 -12.69
CA CYS A 91 -1.82 -3.41 -13.73
C CYS A 91 -0.98 -3.16 -14.99
N TYR A 92 -0.22 -4.16 -15.44
CA TYR A 92 0.20 -4.23 -16.83
C TYR A 92 -1.04 -3.88 -17.66
N ARG A 93 -0.96 -2.83 -18.47
CA ARG A 93 -2.09 -2.50 -19.33
C ARG A 93 -2.31 -3.74 -20.19
N ASP A 94 -3.54 -4.18 -20.37
CA ASP A 94 -3.81 -5.32 -21.27
C ASP A 94 -3.13 -5.10 -22.64
N ASP A 95 -3.03 -3.84 -23.07
CA ASP A 95 -2.24 -3.37 -24.21
C ASP A 95 -0.76 -3.84 -24.22
N ASP A 96 -0.08 -3.86 -23.08
CA ASP A 96 1.32 -4.29 -22.95
C ASP A 96 1.44 -5.82 -23.11
N PHE A 97 0.47 -6.56 -22.59
CA PHE A 97 0.40 -8.01 -22.73
C PHE A 97 0.07 -8.41 -24.17
N ASP A 98 -0.89 -7.74 -24.80
CA ASP A 98 -1.25 -7.93 -26.20
C ASP A 98 -0.08 -7.58 -27.14
N ALA A 99 0.64 -6.48 -26.86
CA ALA A 99 1.84 -6.12 -27.61
C ALA A 99 2.96 -7.16 -27.47
N MET A 100 3.13 -7.74 -26.27
CA MET A 100 4.08 -8.82 -26.03
C MET A 100 3.67 -10.11 -26.79
N LEU A 101 2.39 -10.47 -26.71
CA LEU A 101 1.86 -11.66 -27.38
C LEU A 101 1.97 -11.54 -28.91
N GLY A 102 1.69 -10.35 -29.46
CA GLY A 102 1.86 -10.08 -30.89
C GLY A 102 3.31 -10.29 -31.36
N LYS A 103 4.29 -9.80 -30.59
CA LYS A 103 5.72 -10.03 -30.89
C LYS A 103 6.12 -11.50 -30.81
N MET A 104 5.57 -12.24 -29.83
CA MET A 104 5.81 -13.67 -29.70
C MET A 104 5.28 -14.42 -30.93
N VAL A 105 4.04 -14.14 -31.36
CA VAL A 105 3.44 -14.77 -32.55
C VAL A 105 4.25 -14.47 -33.81
N GLU A 106 4.70 -13.22 -33.99
CA GLU A 106 5.53 -12.85 -35.15
C GLU A 106 6.86 -13.61 -35.16
N THR A 107 7.49 -13.81 -34.01
CA THR A 107 8.74 -14.58 -33.89
C THR A 107 8.55 -16.04 -34.32
N TYR A 108 7.45 -16.68 -33.90
CA TYR A 108 7.12 -18.04 -34.33
C TYR A 108 6.82 -18.11 -35.83
N ARG A 109 6.09 -17.14 -36.37
CA ARG A 109 5.82 -17.05 -37.80
C ARG A 109 7.11 -16.92 -38.61
N MET A 110 8.04 -16.08 -38.18
CA MET A 110 9.35 -15.93 -38.82
C MET A 110 10.16 -17.23 -38.78
N TYR A 111 10.11 -17.94 -37.64
CA TYR A 111 10.76 -19.24 -37.50
C TYR A 111 10.21 -20.27 -38.51
N ASP A 112 8.89 -20.33 -38.67
CA ASP A 112 8.25 -21.24 -39.62
C ASP A 112 8.66 -20.94 -41.08
N ILE A 113 8.75 -19.66 -41.44
CA ILE A 113 9.23 -19.24 -42.77
C ILE A 113 10.67 -19.71 -43.00
N LEU A 114 11.57 -19.47 -42.05
CA LEU A 114 12.97 -19.90 -42.15
C LEU A 114 13.12 -21.43 -42.22
N MET A 115 12.24 -22.17 -41.56
CA MET A 115 12.20 -23.62 -41.66
C MET A 115 11.79 -24.08 -43.07
N GLN A 116 10.77 -23.44 -43.65
CA GLN A 116 10.36 -23.73 -45.04
C GLN A 116 11.48 -23.41 -46.04
N GLU A 117 12.11 -22.23 -45.92
CA GLU A 117 13.23 -21.84 -46.77
C GLU A 117 14.39 -22.84 -46.68
N ASN A 118 14.69 -23.35 -45.48
CA ASN A 118 15.71 -24.38 -45.29
C ASN A 118 15.35 -25.71 -45.98
N GLU A 119 14.09 -26.14 -45.91
CA GLU A 119 13.65 -27.37 -46.57
C GLU A 119 13.65 -27.23 -48.11
N ASP A 120 13.28 -26.07 -48.63
CA ASP A 120 13.37 -25.77 -50.06
C ASP A 120 14.83 -25.77 -50.54
N LEU A 121 15.74 -25.16 -49.78
CA LEU A 121 17.17 -25.16 -50.08
C LEU A 121 17.77 -26.56 -50.05
N LYS A 122 17.44 -27.37 -49.04
CA LYS A 122 17.86 -28.78 -48.96
C LYS A 122 17.35 -29.56 -50.18
N SER A 123 16.08 -29.39 -50.53
CA SER A 123 15.46 -30.08 -51.67
C SER A 123 16.15 -29.73 -52.99
N ARG A 124 16.46 -28.44 -53.20
CA ARG A 124 17.21 -27.98 -54.37
C ARG A 124 18.63 -28.54 -54.40
N LEU A 125 19.33 -28.54 -53.27
CA LEU A 125 20.69 -29.09 -53.18
C LEU A 125 20.72 -30.60 -53.48
N ILE A 126 19.72 -31.36 -53.01
CA ILE A 126 19.61 -32.79 -53.32
C ILE A 126 19.34 -32.99 -54.82
N ALA A 127 18.43 -32.21 -55.42
CA ALA A 127 18.14 -32.29 -56.85
C ALA A 127 19.37 -31.97 -57.71
N ASP A 128 20.13 -30.93 -57.40
CA ASP A 128 21.35 -30.56 -58.14
C ASP A 128 22.45 -31.63 -58.00
N ASN A 129 22.57 -32.25 -56.83
CA ASN A 129 23.50 -33.38 -56.59
C ASN A 129 23.09 -34.66 -57.36
N ASP A 130 21.80 -34.90 -57.56
CA ASP A 130 21.32 -36.04 -58.34
C ASP A 130 21.49 -35.81 -59.85
N VAL A 131 21.40 -34.58 -60.34
CA VAL A 131 21.70 -34.22 -61.74
C VAL A 131 23.20 -34.38 -62.03
N THR A 132 24.06 -33.87 -61.16
CA THR A 132 25.52 -34.02 -61.32
C THR A 132 26.01 -35.47 -61.21
N LYS A 133 25.33 -36.32 -60.42
CA LYS A 133 25.58 -37.78 -60.42
C LYS A 133 25.17 -38.45 -61.72
N LYS A 134 24.11 -38.01 -62.40
CA LYS A 134 23.73 -38.54 -63.72
C LYS A 134 24.76 -38.16 -64.78
N ASP A 135 25.29 -36.94 -64.76
CA ASP A 135 26.30 -36.48 -65.73
C ASP A 135 27.71 -37.09 -65.50
N THR A 136 27.97 -37.65 -64.32
CA THR A 136 29.23 -38.34 -64.01
C THR A 136 29.15 -39.87 -64.12
N THR A 137 28.04 -40.42 -64.64
CA THR A 137 27.95 -41.84 -64.99
C THR A 137 28.66 -42.19 -66.31
N GLU A 138 29.92 -41.78 -66.45
CA GLU A 138 30.84 -42.55 -67.29
C GLU A 138 31.29 -43.78 -66.49
N VAL A 139 30.90 -44.95 -67.02
CA VAL A 139 31.17 -46.27 -66.45
C VAL A 139 32.67 -46.57 -66.56
N VAL A 140 33.46 -46.29 -65.52
CA VAL A 140 34.84 -46.81 -65.43
C VAL A 140 34.78 -48.25 -64.90
N ASN A 141 34.70 -49.20 -65.83
CA ASN A 141 34.73 -50.63 -65.57
C ASN A 141 36.17 -51.09 -65.24
N LEU A 142 36.60 -50.99 -63.98
CA LEU A 142 37.90 -51.49 -63.52
C LEU A 142 37.88 -53.01 -63.25
N ARG A 143 37.62 -53.82 -64.29
CA ARG A 143 37.94 -55.26 -64.29
C ARG A 143 39.01 -55.56 -65.33
N THR A 144 40.23 -55.12 -65.05
CA THR A 144 41.43 -55.64 -65.69
C THR A 144 42.10 -56.66 -64.78
N LYS A 145 42.10 -57.89 -65.28
CA LYS A 145 42.63 -59.13 -64.73
C LYS A 145 44.03 -58.94 -64.11
N ILE A 146 44.20 -59.36 -62.86
CA ILE A 146 45.51 -59.75 -62.33
C ILE A 146 45.77 -61.18 -62.81
N LYS A 147 46.75 -61.32 -63.71
CA LYS A 147 47.46 -62.56 -64.00
C LYS A 147 48.93 -62.29 -63.72
N ILE A 148 49.44 -62.76 -62.57
CA ILE A 148 50.77 -63.37 -62.40
C ILE A 148 50.60 -64.45 -61.34
#